data_AF-A0A7M3WE54-F1
#
_entry.id   AF-A0A7M3WE54-F1
#
_cell.length_a   1.000
_cell.length_b   1.000
_cell.length_c   1.000
_cell.angle_alpha   90.00
_cell.angle_beta   90.00
_cell.angle_gamma   90.00
#
_symmetry.space_group_name_H-M   'P 1'
#
loop_
_entity.id
_entity.type
_entity.pdbx_description
1 polymer ?
#
loop_
_entity_poly.entity_id
_entity_poly.type
_entity_poly.pdbx_seq_one_letter_code
_entity_poly.pdbx_strand_id
1 'polypeptide(L)'
;RGVIRHPAFDTNNVSELEANSSGWSGPKNMAVQSRIACQAVVNPNSERRLVWAVVPEGCVIGNSVSFLDLPPEVTERLKDRFGTIEEGLSVLASQLNSEDLDLWSKAWAANNNVNNYEIETLPFEIEGGEFGLPF
;
A
#
# COMPACT_ATOMS: atom_id res chain seq x y z
N ARG A 1 8.88 -5.09 -4.47
CA ARG A 1 7.97 -3.92 -4.57
C ARG A 1 6.64 -4.37 -5.12
N GLY A 2 5.53 -4.02 -4.47
CA GLY A 2 4.20 -4.25 -5.03
C GLY A 2 3.90 -3.28 -6.17
N VAL A 3 3.22 -3.78 -7.20
CA VAL A 3 2.83 -2.99 -8.37
C VAL A 3 1.35 -3.25 -8.64
N ILE A 4 0.58 -2.19 -8.88
CA ILE A 4 -0.80 -2.32 -9.33
C ILE A 4 -0.79 -2.52 -10.83
N ARG A 5 -1.38 -3.62 -11.28
CA ARG A 5 -1.59 -3.90 -12.69
C ARG A 5 -3.09 -3.91 -12.94
N HIS A 6 -3.57 -2.87 -13.59
CA HIS A 6 -4.99 -2.71 -13.87
C HIS A 6 -5.17 -1.95 -15.19
N PRO A 7 -6.09 -2.37 -16.08
CA PRO A 7 -6.33 -1.72 -17.36
C PRO A 7 -6.60 -0.21 -17.31
N ALA A 8 -7.15 0.28 -16.19
CA ALA A 8 -7.38 1.71 -15.98
C ALA A 8 -6.10 2.53 -15.79
N PHE A 9 -4.97 1.89 -15.46
CA PHE A 9 -3.68 2.55 -15.20
C PHE A 9 -2.58 2.11 -16.17
N ASP A 10 -2.67 0.89 -16.72
CA ASP A 10 -1.75 0.36 -17.71
C ASP A 10 -2.50 0.08 -19.00
N THR A 11 -2.40 1.01 -19.95
CA THR A 11 -3.02 0.90 -21.27
C THR A 11 -2.14 0.16 -22.28
N ASN A 12 -0.91 -0.22 -21.90
CA ASN A 12 -0.03 -0.96 -22.79
C ASN A 12 -0.58 -2.38 -22.97
N ASN A 13 -0.97 -2.71 -24.21
CA ASN A 13 -1.52 -4.02 -24.60
C ASN A 13 -2.95 -4.31 -24.11
N VAL A 14 -3.75 -3.29 -23.78
CA VAL A 14 -5.15 -3.49 -23.41
C VAL A 14 -6.07 -2.85 -24.44
N SER A 15 -7.17 -3.51 -24.80
CA SER A 15 -8.11 -2.95 -25.76
C SER A 15 -8.81 -1.70 -25.19
N GLU A 16 -9.21 -0.77 -26.05
CA GLU A 16 -9.90 0.45 -25.65
C GLU A 16 -11.22 0.16 -24.91
N LEU A 17 -11.88 -0.94 -25.28
CA LEU A 17 -13.10 -1.42 -24.60
C LEU A 17 -12.82 -1.89 -23.17
N GLU A 18 -11.75 -2.66 -22.98
CA GLU A 18 -11.34 -3.15 -21.65
C GLU A 18 -10.92 -1.97 -20.77
N ALA A 19 -10.14 -1.02 -21.28
CA ALA A 19 -9.75 0.17 -20.54
C ALA A 19 -10.97 0.97 -20.07
N ASN A 20 -11.91 1.24 -20.98
CA ASN A 20 -13.14 1.99 -20.68
C ASN A 20 -14.09 1.27 -19.71
N SER A 21 -14.05 -0.07 -19.67
CA SER A 21 -14.93 -0.88 -18.81
C SER A 21 -14.30 -1.26 -17.47
N SER A 22 -13.03 -0.91 -17.24
CA SER A 22 -12.30 -1.31 -16.04
C SER A 22 -12.41 -0.29 -14.91
N GLY A 23 -12.78 0.95 -15.20
CA GLY A 23 -12.91 2.01 -14.20
C GLY A 23 -14.36 2.26 -13.79
N TRP A 24 -14.57 2.70 -12.55
CA TRP A 24 -15.82 3.34 -12.17
C TRP A 24 -15.75 4.83 -12.50
N SER A 25 -16.77 5.34 -13.19
CA SER A 25 -16.93 6.77 -13.48
C SER A 25 -17.97 7.36 -12.55
N GLY A 26 -17.53 8.28 -11.68
CA GLY A 26 -18.37 8.92 -10.68
C GLY A 26 -17.96 10.36 -10.40
N PRO A 27 -18.73 11.09 -9.57
CA PRO A 27 -18.40 12.45 -9.16
C PRO A 27 -17.02 12.56 -8.48
N LYS A 28 -16.27 13.63 -8.77
CA LYS A 28 -14.92 13.84 -8.21
C LYS A 28 -14.88 13.88 -6.68
N ASN A 29 -15.95 14.33 -6.02
CA ASN A 29 -16.05 14.37 -4.56
C ASN A 29 -16.19 12.98 -3.91
N MET A 30 -16.38 11.91 -4.71
CA MET A 30 -16.34 10.53 -4.24
C MET A 30 -14.96 9.88 -4.44
N ALA A 31 -14.00 10.59 -5.06
CA ALA A 31 -12.64 10.11 -5.20
C ALA A 31 -11.98 10.06 -3.82
N VAL A 32 -11.38 8.92 -3.50
CA VAL A 32 -10.60 8.74 -2.27
C VAL A 32 -9.15 8.97 -2.59
N GLN A 33 -8.41 9.63 -1.69
CA GLN A 33 -6.99 9.94 -1.87
C GLN A 33 -6.12 8.67 -2.05
N SER A 34 -4.94 8.89 -2.64
CA SER A 34 -3.91 7.87 -2.76
C SER A 34 -3.55 7.27 -1.40
N ARG A 35 -3.30 5.95 -1.36
CA ARG A 35 -3.06 5.19 -0.12
C ARG A 35 -2.14 4.01 -0.34
N ILE A 36 -1.58 3.44 0.72
CA ILE A 36 -0.77 2.22 0.63
C ILE A 36 -1.62 1.03 1.05
N ALA A 37 -1.53 -0.06 0.30
CA ALA A 37 -2.30 -1.26 0.56
C ALA A 37 -1.47 -2.54 0.32
N CYS A 38 -1.84 -3.62 1.02
CA CYS A 38 -1.28 -4.95 0.86
C CYS A 38 -2.38 -6.02 0.76
N GLN A 39 -2.05 -7.16 0.15
CA GLN A 39 -2.97 -8.29 0.08
C GLN A 39 -3.18 -8.89 1.48
N ALA A 40 -4.45 -9.10 1.85
CA ALA A 40 -4.79 -9.79 3.08
C ALA A 40 -4.59 -11.30 2.94
N VAL A 41 -4.80 -11.88 1.76
CA VAL A 41 -4.59 -13.31 1.51
C VAL A 41 -3.41 -13.50 0.58
N VAL A 42 -2.39 -14.20 1.06
CA VAL A 42 -1.14 -14.45 0.35
C VAL A 42 -1.16 -15.86 -0.26
N ASN A 43 -0.59 -16.00 -1.46
CA ASN A 43 -0.35 -17.31 -2.06
C ASN A 43 0.79 -18.02 -1.30
N PRO A 44 0.58 -19.23 -0.75
CA PRO A 44 1.64 -19.98 -0.04
C PRO A 44 2.88 -20.27 -0.89
N ASN A 45 2.73 -20.31 -2.23
CA ASN A 45 3.84 -20.52 -3.17
C ASN A 45 4.57 -19.22 -3.54
N SER A 46 4.12 -18.07 -3.01
CA SER A 46 4.79 -16.79 -3.24
C SER A 46 6.09 -16.74 -2.47
N GLU A 47 7.17 -16.31 -3.14
CA GLU A 47 8.45 -16.05 -2.47
C GLU A 47 8.36 -14.93 -1.45
N ARG A 48 7.38 -14.03 -1.59
CA ARG A 48 7.18 -12.89 -0.70
C ARG A 48 5.77 -12.87 -0.12
N ARG A 49 5.68 -12.70 1.19
CA ARG A 49 4.41 -12.67 1.92
C ARG A 49 3.88 -11.25 1.99
N LEU A 50 4.74 -10.32 2.38
CA LEU A 50 4.33 -8.94 2.57
C LEU A 50 4.60 -8.13 1.30
N VAL A 51 3.54 -7.64 0.66
CA VAL A 51 3.63 -6.86 -0.58
C VAL A 51 2.73 -5.64 -0.50
N TRP A 52 3.37 -4.49 -0.30
CA TRP A 52 2.74 -3.18 -0.27
C TRP A 52 2.86 -2.48 -1.61
N ALA A 53 1.78 -1.84 -2.04
CA ALA A 53 1.73 -1.02 -3.24
C ALA A 53 1.03 0.32 -2.95
N VAL A 54 1.43 1.35 -3.69
CA VAL A 54 0.71 2.62 -3.71
C VAL A 54 -0.50 2.47 -4.63
N VAL A 55 -1.67 2.74 -4.07
CA VAL A 55 -2.97 2.78 -4.73
C VAL A 55 -3.26 4.23 -5.12
N PRO A 56 -3.41 4.55 -6.42
CA PRO A 56 -3.76 5.89 -6.87
C PRO A 56 -5.10 6.39 -6.32
N GLU A 57 -5.25 7.71 -6.32
CA GLU A 57 -6.52 8.38 -6.06
C GLU A 57 -7.65 7.81 -6.94
N GLY A 58 -8.85 7.71 -6.36
CA GLY A 58 -10.06 7.26 -7.06
C GLY A 58 -10.22 5.74 -7.16
N CYS A 59 -9.25 4.95 -6.71
CA CYS A 59 -9.40 3.49 -6.62
C CYS A 59 -10.32 3.09 -5.47
N VAL A 60 -11.25 2.16 -5.71
CA VAL A 60 -11.98 1.46 -4.63
C VAL A 60 -11.22 0.17 -4.29
N ILE A 61 -11.00 -0.07 -3.00
CA ILE A 61 -10.29 -1.27 -2.51
C ILE A 61 -11.32 -2.34 -2.12
N GLY A 62 -11.11 -3.57 -2.58
CA GLY A 62 -11.95 -4.73 -2.24
C GLY A 62 -11.58 -5.36 -0.89
N ASN A 63 -12.40 -6.31 -0.43
CA ASN A 63 -12.30 -6.89 0.92
C ASN A 63 -11.02 -7.70 1.20
N SER A 64 -10.32 -8.17 0.16
CA SER A 64 -9.11 -9.02 0.31
C SER A 64 -7.82 -8.21 0.40
N VAL A 65 -7.91 -6.94 0.77
CA VAL A 65 -6.80 -5.99 0.81
C VAL A 65 -6.91 -5.17 2.10
N SER A 66 -5.78 -5.07 2.80
CA SER A 66 -5.63 -4.14 3.93
C SER A 66 -4.96 -2.86 3.44
N PHE A 67 -5.35 -1.71 3.98
CA PHE A 67 -4.74 -0.43 3.67
C PHE A 67 -4.36 0.31 4.95
N LEU A 68 -3.36 1.18 4.84
CA LEU A 68 -2.99 2.07 5.93
C LEU A 68 -3.80 3.35 5.81
N ASP A 69 -4.60 3.62 6.84
CA ASP A 69 -5.26 4.91 7.01
C ASP A 69 -4.30 5.85 7.75
N LEU A 70 -3.76 6.83 7.02
CA LEU A 70 -2.77 7.75 7.55
C LEU A 70 -3.46 9.01 8.07
N PRO A 71 -3.21 9.44 9.33
CA PRO A 71 -3.71 10.70 9.83
C PRO A 71 -3.31 11.88 8.93
N PRO A 72 -4.14 12.94 8.83
CA PRO A 72 -3.86 14.11 8.01
C PRO A 72 -2.45 14.67 8.24
N GLU A 73 -2.00 14.74 9.49
CA GLU A 73 -0.69 15.27 9.88
C GLU A 73 0.46 14.45 9.28
N VAL A 74 0.29 13.13 9.15
CA VAL A 74 1.28 12.25 8.51
C VAL A 74 1.30 12.50 7.01
N THR A 75 0.13 12.63 6.38
CA THR A 75 0.04 12.90 4.94
C THR A 75 0.62 14.27 4.57
N GLU A 76 0.43 15.29 5.40
CA GLU A 76 1.02 16.62 5.22
C GLU A 76 2.54 16.56 5.34
N ARG A 77 3.08 15.90 6.37
CA ARG A 77 4.53 15.70 6.53
C ARG A 77 5.17 14.94 5.37
N LEU A 78 4.46 13.95 4.81
CA LEU A 78 4.94 13.23 3.63
C LEU A 78 5.00 14.14 2.40
N LYS A 79 3.99 14.99 2.18
CA LYS A 79 3.99 15.98 1.10
C LYS A 79 5.12 17.00 1.28
N ASP A 80 5.29 17.54 2.49
CA ASP A 80 6.33 18.53 2.77
C ASP A 80 7.74 17.98 2.54
N ARG A 81 7.97 16.71 2.92
CA ARG A 81 9.30 16.08 2.82
C ARG A 81 9.62 15.57 1.41
N PHE A 82 8.63 15.04 0.69
CA PHE A 82 8.84 14.32 -0.57
C PHE A 82 8.24 15.00 -1.80
N GLY A 83 7.56 16.14 -1.64
CA GLY A 83 6.96 16.93 -2.73
C GLY A 83 5.50 16.59 -2.98
N THR A 84 5.20 15.31 -3.21
CA THR A 84 3.82 14.82 -3.42
C THR A 84 3.46 13.70 -2.45
N ILE A 85 2.16 13.45 -2.27
CA ILE A 85 1.70 12.33 -1.43
C ILE A 85 2.07 10.99 -2.07
N GLU A 86 1.98 10.87 -3.39
CA GLU A 86 2.35 9.66 -4.13
C GLU A 86 3.83 9.30 -3.95
N GLU A 87 4.73 10.29 -3.99
CA GLU A 87 6.16 10.08 -3.75
C GLU A 87 6.42 9.67 -2.30
N GLY A 88 5.82 10.34 -1.32
CA GLY A 88 5.93 9.98 0.08
C GLY A 88 5.40 8.56 0.37
N LEU A 89 4.25 8.21 -0.20
CA LEU A 89 3.68 6.87 -0.09
C LEU A 89 4.55 5.83 -0.81
N SER A 90 5.20 6.17 -1.91
CA SER A 90 6.12 5.27 -2.62
C SER A 90 7.36 4.95 -1.77
N VAL A 91 7.90 5.94 -1.05
CA VAL A 91 9.00 5.73 -0.09
C VAL A 91 8.55 4.83 1.06
N LEU A 92 7.42 5.13 1.68
CA LEU A 92 6.87 4.32 2.78
C LEU A 92 6.58 2.88 2.32
N ALA A 93 5.98 2.70 1.13
CA ALA A 93 5.77 1.38 0.55
C ALA A 93 7.09 0.65 0.26
N SER A 94 8.17 1.36 -0.10
CA SER A 94 9.50 0.76 -0.28
C SER A 94 10.06 0.24 1.04
N GLN A 95 9.93 1.01 2.13
CA GLN A 95 10.36 0.59 3.48
C GLN A 95 9.57 -0.61 3.97
N LEU A 96 8.24 -0.57 3.86
CA LEU A 96 7.35 -1.69 4.21
C LEU A 96 7.59 -2.95 3.36
N ASN A 97 8.28 -2.80 2.23
CA ASN A 97 8.64 -3.87 1.33
C ASN A 97 10.07 -4.39 1.55
N SER A 98 10.73 -4.05 2.66
CA SER A 98 12.07 -4.53 3.00
C SER A 98 12.10 -6.05 3.20
N GLU A 99 13.30 -6.63 3.03
CA GLU A 99 13.51 -8.06 3.24
C GLU A 99 13.34 -8.44 4.71
N ASP A 100 13.80 -7.60 5.63
CA ASP A 100 13.68 -7.84 7.07
C ASP A 100 12.23 -7.91 7.54
N LEU A 101 11.36 -7.01 7.03
CA LEU A 101 9.93 -7.05 7.35
C LEU A 101 9.23 -8.26 6.75
N ASP A 102 9.63 -8.69 5.55
CA ASP A 102 9.09 -9.91 4.94
C ASP A 102 9.54 -11.17 5.72
N LEU A 103 10.80 -11.24 6.15
CA LEU A 103 11.33 -12.30 7.00
C LEU A 103 10.61 -12.34 8.35
N TRP A 104 10.42 -11.18 8.97
CA TRP A 104 9.65 -11.07 10.21
C TRP A 104 8.21 -11.55 10.00
N SER A 105 7.54 -11.09 8.94
CA SER A 105 6.17 -11.50 8.64
C SER A 105 6.05 -13.00 8.40
N LYS A 106 7.04 -13.64 7.75
CA LYS A 106 7.09 -15.10 7.57
C LYS A 106 7.32 -15.84 8.88
N ALA A 107 8.17 -15.32 9.77
CA ALA A 107 8.50 -15.96 11.03
C ALA A 107 7.31 -15.98 12.01
N TRP A 108 6.48 -14.94 11.97
CA TRP A 108 5.32 -14.77 12.86
C TRP A 108 3.97 -15.14 12.22
N ALA A 109 4.00 -15.61 10.96
CA ALA A 109 2.81 -16.03 10.24
C ALA A 109 2.13 -17.25 10.87
N ALA A 110 0.84 -17.14 11.20
CA ALA A 110 0.05 -18.28 11.67
C ALA A 110 -0.59 -19.08 10.51
N ASN A 111 -0.90 -18.41 9.40
CA ASN A 111 -1.49 -19.00 8.19
C ASN A 111 -1.21 -18.08 7.00
N ASN A 112 -1.84 -18.32 5.84
CA ASN A 112 -1.63 -17.52 4.62
C ASN A 112 -2.36 -16.17 4.60
N ASN A 113 -3.10 -15.81 5.64
CA ASN A 113 -3.73 -14.51 5.80
C ASN A 113 -2.79 -13.57 6.56
N VAL A 114 -2.52 -12.40 5.98
CA VAL A 114 -1.89 -11.24 6.64
C VAL A 114 -3.00 -10.44 7.29
N ASN A 115 -3.05 -10.45 8.61
CA ASN A 115 -4.10 -9.78 9.37
C ASN A 115 -3.63 -8.45 9.98
N ASN A 116 -4.60 -7.67 10.47
CA ASN A 116 -4.31 -6.33 11.01
C ASN A 116 -3.41 -6.34 12.24
N TYR A 117 -3.44 -7.38 13.08
CA TYR A 117 -2.56 -7.50 14.25
C TYR A 117 -1.10 -7.74 13.84
N GLU A 118 -0.87 -8.55 12.80
CA GLU A 118 0.46 -8.73 12.22
C GLU A 118 1.01 -7.41 11.67
N ILE A 119 0.15 -6.61 11.01
CA ILE A 119 0.53 -5.30 10.45
C ILE A 119 0.86 -4.29 11.56
N GLU A 120 0.04 -4.26 12.63
CA GLU A 120 0.23 -3.34 13.77
C GLU A 120 1.54 -3.61 14.53
N THR A 121 2.00 -4.86 14.51
CA THR A 121 3.19 -5.31 15.25
C THR A 121 4.46 -5.34 14.40
N LEU A 122 4.40 -4.86 13.15
CA LEU A 122 5.58 -4.80 12.28
C LEU A 122 6.69 -3.96 12.93
N PRO A 123 7.93 -4.48 13.02
CA PRO A 123 9.05 -3.75 13.58
C PRO A 123 9.49 -2.67 12.58
N PHE A 124 8.94 -1.47 12.72
CA PHE A 124 9.22 -0.35 11.83
C PHE A 124 10.39 0.47 12.36
N GLU A 125 11.59 0.24 11.83
CA GLU A 125 12.75 1.09 12.13
C GLU A 125 12.67 2.37 11.28
N ILE A 126 12.46 3.50 11.94
CA ILE A 126 12.56 4.81 11.31
C ILE A 126 14.05 5.18 11.29
N GLU A 127 14.75 4.91 10.19
CA GLU A 127 16.10 5.44 9.97
C GLU A 127 16.03 6.98 9.97
N GLY A 128 16.42 7.57 11.11
CA GLY A 128 16.36 9.01 11.36
C GLY A 128 15.73 9.40 12.70
N GLY A 129 16.16 8.79 13.80
CA GLY A 129 16.56 9.45 15.06
C GLY A 129 15.68 10.46 15.81
N GLU A 130 14.52 10.93 15.33
CA GLU A 130 13.69 11.93 16.05
C GLU A 130 12.19 11.70 15.83
N PHE A 131 11.68 10.52 16.16
CA PHE A 131 10.27 10.38 16.58
C PHE A 131 10.12 9.49 17.83
N GLY A 132 11.22 9.21 18.52
CA GLY A 132 11.23 8.54 19.81
C GLY A 132 11.02 9.52 20.96
N LEU A 133 9.82 10.10 21.08
CA LEU A 133 9.32 10.53 22.37
C LEU A 133 7.91 9.96 22.54
N PRO A 134 7.61 9.31 23.69
CA PRO A 134 6.28 8.82 23.98
C PRO A 134 5.34 10.01 24.18
N PHE A 135 4.07 9.79 23.85
CA PHE A 135 2.94 10.68 24.13
C PHE A 135 2.95 11.26 25.54
#